data_AF-A0A7J4SDS8-F1
#
_entry.id   AF-A0A7J4SDS8-F1
#
_cell.length_a   1.000
_cell.length_b   1.000
_cell.length_c   1.000
_cell.angle_alpha   90.00
_cell.angle_beta   90.00
_cell.angle_gamma   90.00
#
_symmetry.space_group_name_H-M   'P 1'
#
loop_
_entity.id
_entity.type
_entity.pdbx_description
1 polymer ?
#
loop_
_entity_poly.entity_id
_entity_poly.type
_entity_poly.pdbx_seq_one_letter_code
_entity_poly.pdbx_strand_id
1 'polypeptide(L)'
;MVEFKLEVSESVAIRWMQEAIASGTSVEDWLIQCANRLDSRTRTPDSENPYPTTSASEDTATPGLRGLADRAWNRRARAADALLESKFGDRETLQLTSIRTDAPTGPNIGRLDDELLPPGLLRLLPLKHTLRLIWTMTGATKDSVPDGELREKVSSMLELNGTRLSNEDDRDGRGRGERLSTGFSHLDDAARNRTVSWIIGSGQGSSKRSAMEIVGWTTKDAAGHRLTSHGLDLARLPNPVIDHEEGHRGAFSNLERGLILTSICHRLPLEWKIMRTIIDGMRNGAVGNDRLDSRMMRRFGESTGYGWSNSTLQIRRVAAVTRMCELGLVVRQRDGRKSVTRLVENVDDILQLSESDD
;
A
#
# COMPACT_ATOMS: atom_id res chain seq x y z
N MET A 1 23.33 1.13 -1.40
CA MET A 1 24.53 0.44 -1.90
C MET A 1 24.18 -1.05 -1.87
N VAL A 2 23.96 -1.67 -3.04
CA VAL A 2 23.52 -3.07 -3.11
C VAL A 2 24.77 -3.93 -3.19
N GLU A 3 25.04 -4.72 -2.17
CA GLU A 3 26.20 -5.62 -2.13
C GLU A 3 25.87 -6.90 -2.93
N PHE A 4 26.58 -7.12 -4.03
CA PHE A 4 26.43 -8.31 -4.87
C PHE A 4 27.56 -9.30 -4.57
N LYS A 5 27.21 -10.55 -4.25
CA LYS A 5 28.17 -11.66 -4.14
C LYS A 5 28.15 -12.48 -5.42
N LEU A 6 29.30 -12.55 -6.10
CA LEU A 6 29.50 -13.41 -7.27
C LEU A 6 30.16 -14.71 -6.84
N GLU A 7 29.50 -15.85 -7.07
CA GLU A 7 30.10 -17.17 -6.90
C GLU A 7 30.72 -17.63 -8.22
N VAL A 8 32.05 -17.83 -8.21
CA VAL A 8 32.83 -18.31 -9.35
C VAL A 8 33.83 -19.37 -8.90
N SER A 9 34.22 -20.26 -9.83
CA SER A 9 35.27 -21.22 -9.52
C SER A 9 36.60 -20.51 -9.25
N GLU A 10 37.40 -21.07 -8.35
CA GLU A 10 38.68 -20.49 -7.93
C GLU A 10 39.62 -20.18 -9.11
N SER A 11 39.66 -21.07 -10.11
CA SER A 11 40.42 -20.87 -11.35
C SER A 11 40.02 -19.62 -12.14
N VAL A 12 38.74 -19.27 -12.14
CA VAL A 12 38.20 -18.10 -12.84
C VAL A 12 38.49 -16.83 -12.04
N ALA A 13 38.32 -16.89 -10.72
CA ALA A 13 38.67 -15.78 -9.83
C ALA A 13 40.15 -15.42 -9.94
N ILE A 14 41.05 -16.42 -9.93
CA ILE A 14 42.49 -16.22 -10.08
C ILE A 14 42.82 -15.53 -11.41
N ARG A 15 42.22 -15.98 -12.51
CA ARG A 15 42.44 -15.36 -13.82
C ARG A 15 41.99 -13.90 -13.85
N TRP A 16 40.81 -13.59 -13.31
CA TRP A 16 40.32 -12.21 -13.25
C TRP A 16 41.19 -11.31 -12.40
N MET A 17 41.69 -11.81 -11.26
CA MET A 17 42.65 -11.08 -10.43
C MET A 17 43.94 -10.79 -11.19
N GLN A 18 44.48 -11.75 -11.94
CA GLN A 18 45.68 -11.55 -12.75
C GLN A 18 45.48 -10.52 -13.86
N GLU A 19 44.34 -10.54 -14.55
CA GLU A 19 44.02 -9.60 -15.63
C GLU A 19 43.75 -8.18 -15.09
N ALA A 20 43.12 -8.05 -13.92
CA ALA A 20 42.94 -6.78 -13.24
C ALA A 20 44.28 -6.16 -12.80
N ILE A 21 45.19 -6.98 -12.24
CA ILE A 21 46.55 -6.55 -11.87
C ILE A 21 47.32 -6.10 -13.12
N ALA A 22 47.26 -6.88 -14.20
CA ALA A 22 47.95 -6.55 -15.45
C ALA A 22 47.46 -5.24 -16.10
N SER A 23 46.20 -4.86 -15.85
CA SER A 23 45.60 -3.62 -16.33
C SER A 23 45.72 -2.44 -15.35
N GLY A 24 46.31 -2.66 -14.16
CA GLY A 24 46.48 -1.62 -13.15
C GLY A 24 45.18 -1.15 -12.51
N THR A 25 44.12 -1.96 -12.54
CA THR A 25 42.79 -1.61 -12.01
C THR A 25 42.33 -2.59 -10.92
N SER A 26 41.35 -2.20 -10.11
CA SER A 26 40.71 -3.13 -9.17
C SER A 26 39.94 -4.22 -9.94
N VAL A 27 39.70 -5.38 -9.31
CA VAL A 27 38.94 -6.49 -9.94
C VAL A 27 37.52 -6.05 -10.29
N GLU A 28 36.91 -5.22 -9.44
CA GLU A 28 35.57 -4.66 -9.67
C GLU A 28 35.55 -3.75 -10.89
N ASP A 29 36.47 -2.76 -10.96
CA ASP A 29 36.58 -1.84 -12.08
C ASP A 29 36.89 -2.58 -13.40
N TRP A 30 37.75 -3.59 -13.31
CA TRP A 30 38.10 -4.42 -14.46
C TRP A 30 36.89 -5.21 -14.98
N LEU A 31 36.09 -5.80 -14.09
CA LEU A 31 34.85 -6.50 -14.45
C LEU A 31 33.83 -5.55 -15.09
N ILE A 32 33.69 -4.33 -14.56
CA ILE A 32 32.82 -3.29 -15.13
C ILE A 32 33.29 -2.89 -16.52
N GLN A 33 34.60 -2.67 -16.72
CA GLN A 33 35.17 -2.35 -18.03
C GLN A 33 34.97 -3.48 -19.05
N CYS A 34 35.15 -4.73 -18.63
CA CYS A 34 34.91 -5.90 -19.46
C CYS A 34 33.44 -6.01 -19.87
N ALA A 35 32.50 -5.77 -18.95
CA ALA A 35 31.06 -5.76 -19.25
C ALA A 35 30.71 -4.66 -20.27
N ASN A 36 31.21 -3.44 -20.08
CA ASN A 36 30.96 -2.32 -20.98
C ASN A 36 31.57 -2.54 -22.39
N ARG A 37 32.73 -3.21 -22.49
CA ARG A 37 33.33 -3.58 -23.78
C ARG A 37 32.47 -4.58 -24.55
N LEU A 38 31.80 -5.50 -23.87
CA LEU A 38 30.88 -6.45 -24.48
C LEU A 38 29.64 -5.76 -25.08
N ASP A 39 29.12 -4.73 -24.42
CA ASP A 39 27.98 -3.94 -24.90
C ASP A 39 28.35 -3.00 -26.07
N SER A 40 29.59 -2.51 -26.11
CA SER A 40 30.04 -1.66 -27.23
C SER A 40 30.24 -2.43 -28.55
N ARG A 41 30.46 -3.75 -28.51
CA ARG A 41 30.62 -4.60 -29.71
C ARG A 41 29.31 -5.02 -30.35
N THR A 42 28.16 -4.80 -29.70
CA THR A 42 26.84 -5.16 -30.23
C THR A 42 26.11 -3.99 -30.90
N ARG A 43 26.73 -2.80 -30.97
CA ARG A 43 26.20 -1.62 -31.70
C ARG A 43 27.12 -1.21 -32.85
N THR A 44 26.91 -1.80 -34.03
CA THR A 44 27.31 -1.19 -35.31
C THR A 44 26.17 -0.30 -35.83
N PRO A 45 26.44 0.93 -36.32
CA PRO A 45 25.45 1.76 -36.97
C PRO A 45 25.28 1.37 -38.45
N ASP A 46 24.03 1.40 -38.92
CA ASP A 46 23.63 1.17 -40.31
C ASP A 46 24.26 2.17 -41.29
N SER A 47 24.76 1.68 -42.42
CA SER A 47 24.93 2.47 -43.65
C SER A 47 24.58 1.64 -44.88
N GLU A 48 23.83 2.26 -45.79
CA GLU A 48 23.13 1.72 -46.96
C GLU A 48 24.04 1.20 -48.11
N ASN A 49 23.72 -0.01 -48.63
CA ASN A 49 23.77 -0.56 -50.02
C ASN A 49 25.04 -0.45 -50.93
N PRO A 50 25.19 -1.23 -52.04
CA PRO A 50 24.56 -2.49 -52.50
C PRO A 50 25.55 -3.60 -52.97
N TYR A 51 25.05 -4.81 -53.25
CA TYR A 51 25.69 -6.05 -53.78
C TYR A 51 26.64 -5.90 -55.00
N PRO A 52 27.45 -6.92 -55.44
CA PRO A 52 27.39 -8.38 -55.16
C PRO A 52 28.74 -9.12 -54.93
N THR A 53 28.65 -10.46 -54.84
CA THR A 53 29.66 -11.52 -55.06
C THR A 53 30.35 -12.15 -53.84
N THR A 54 29.83 -13.34 -53.49
CA THR A 54 30.53 -14.60 -53.25
C THR A 54 31.95 -14.56 -52.69
N SER A 55 32.08 -14.90 -51.40
CA SER A 55 33.17 -15.76 -50.93
C SER A 55 32.68 -16.56 -49.73
N ALA A 56 32.68 -17.88 -49.89
CA ALA A 56 32.63 -18.80 -48.79
C ALA A 56 33.84 -18.54 -47.88
N SER A 57 33.57 -18.15 -46.64
CA SER A 57 34.50 -18.36 -45.53
C SER A 57 33.70 -18.90 -44.37
N GLU A 58 34.02 -20.14 -44.03
CA GLU A 58 33.62 -20.83 -42.82
C GLU A 58 33.91 -19.95 -41.61
N ASP A 59 32.86 -19.53 -40.91
CA ASP A 59 32.98 -19.11 -39.51
C ASP A 59 31.96 -19.91 -38.71
N THR A 60 32.43 -21.06 -38.23
CA THR A 60 31.77 -21.95 -37.28
C THR A 60 31.75 -21.31 -35.88
N ALA A 61 31.11 -20.15 -35.76
CA ALA A 61 30.77 -19.58 -34.46
C ALA A 61 29.53 -20.32 -33.93
N THR A 62 29.76 -21.21 -32.96
CA THR A 62 28.77 -22.06 -32.28
C THR A 62 27.49 -21.29 -31.90
N PRO A 63 26.32 -21.57 -32.50
CA PRO A 63 25.05 -20.91 -32.19
C PRO A 63 24.47 -21.25 -30.80
N GLY A 64 25.14 -22.10 -30.03
CA GLY A 64 24.59 -22.70 -28.81
C GLY A 64 24.75 -21.86 -27.54
N LEU A 65 25.90 -21.21 -27.34
CA LEU A 65 26.32 -20.73 -26.01
C LEU A 65 25.78 -19.33 -25.64
N ARG A 66 25.77 -18.37 -26.58
CA ARG A 66 25.20 -17.03 -26.33
C ARG A 66 23.70 -17.09 -26.01
N GLY A 67 22.95 -17.89 -26.78
CA GLY A 67 21.53 -18.09 -26.51
C GLY A 67 21.24 -18.90 -25.23
N LEU A 68 22.18 -19.72 -24.74
CA LEU A 68 22.01 -20.44 -23.47
C LEU A 68 22.20 -19.51 -22.27
N ALA A 69 23.18 -18.61 -22.31
CA ALA A 69 23.39 -17.61 -21.27
C ALA A 69 22.20 -16.63 -21.17
N ASP A 70 21.70 -16.12 -22.30
CA ASP A 70 20.51 -15.26 -22.33
C ASP A 70 19.25 -16.00 -21.86
N ARG A 71 19.09 -17.29 -22.20
CA ARG A 71 17.98 -18.11 -21.71
C ARG A 71 18.11 -18.47 -20.23
N ALA A 72 19.32 -18.62 -19.71
CA ALA A 72 19.58 -18.86 -18.29
C ALA A 72 19.38 -17.59 -17.47
N TRP A 73 19.82 -16.43 -17.97
CA TRP A 73 19.57 -15.12 -17.39
C TRP A 73 18.07 -14.82 -17.35
N ASN A 74 17.37 -14.97 -18.49
CA ASN A 74 15.92 -14.79 -18.53
C ASN A 74 15.16 -15.78 -17.61
N ARG A 75 15.64 -17.02 -17.46
CA ARG A 75 15.05 -17.96 -16.50
C ARG A 75 15.29 -17.56 -15.05
N ARG A 76 16.50 -17.09 -14.71
CA ARG A 76 16.82 -16.61 -13.37
C ARG A 76 16.10 -15.31 -13.03
N ALA A 77 16.03 -14.37 -13.98
CA ALA A 77 15.25 -13.15 -13.85
C ALA A 77 13.77 -13.48 -13.64
N ARG A 78 13.17 -14.34 -14.49
CA ARG A 78 11.79 -14.81 -14.29
C ARG A 78 11.59 -15.58 -12.99
N ALA A 79 12.56 -16.36 -12.53
CA ALA A 79 12.47 -17.07 -11.25
C ALA A 79 12.58 -16.10 -10.06
N ALA A 80 13.41 -15.06 -10.16
CA ALA A 80 13.51 -14.00 -9.18
C ALA A 80 12.25 -13.14 -9.15
N ASP A 81 11.70 -12.80 -10.32
CA ASP A 81 10.43 -12.10 -10.48
C ASP A 81 9.28 -12.95 -9.92
N ALA A 82 9.23 -14.24 -10.22
CA ALA A 82 8.24 -15.17 -9.65
C ALA A 82 8.37 -15.31 -8.13
N LEU A 83 9.60 -15.29 -7.59
CA LEU A 83 9.86 -15.26 -6.14
C LEU A 83 9.37 -13.94 -5.52
N LEU A 84 9.61 -12.80 -6.16
CA LEU A 84 9.06 -11.51 -5.75
C LEU A 84 7.52 -11.50 -5.81
N GLU A 85 6.94 -12.05 -6.88
CA GLU A 85 5.49 -12.18 -7.06
C GLU A 85 4.85 -13.09 -5.99
N SER A 86 5.54 -14.17 -5.60
CA SER A 86 5.09 -15.05 -4.51
C SER A 86 5.12 -14.39 -3.14
N LYS A 87 5.96 -13.36 -2.96
CA LYS A 87 6.07 -12.59 -1.72
C LYS A 87 5.21 -11.32 -1.71
N PHE A 88 4.51 -11.00 -2.80
CA PHE A 88 3.65 -9.82 -2.84
C PHE A 88 2.63 -9.83 -1.72
N GLY A 89 2.58 -8.71 -0.99
CA GLY A 89 1.71 -8.52 0.15
C GLY A 89 2.41 -8.74 1.49
N ASP A 90 3.61 -9.32 1.52
CA ASP A 90 4.45 -9.26 2.72
C ASP A 90 4.95 -7.84 2.95
N ARG A 91 5.00 -7.41 4.21
CA ARG A 91 5.38 -6.04 4.62
C ARG A 91 6.70 -5.59 4.02
N GLU A 92 7.68 -6.47 3.88
CA GLU A 92 8.98 -6.16 3.25
C GLU A 92 8.83 -5.72 1.78
N THR A 93 7.88 -6.33 1.05
CA THR A 93 7.59 -5.94 -0.33
C THR A 93 6.79 -4.63 -0.43
N LEU A 94 6.15 -4.20 0.66
CA LEU A 94 5.36 -2.97 0.71
C LEU A 94 6.19 -1.73 1.11
N GLN A 95 7.44 -1.90 1.51
CA GLN A 95 8.34 -0.81 1.89
C GLN A 95 8.73 0.04 0.69
N LEU A 96 8.96 1.35 0.93
CA LEU A 96 9.42 2.28 -0.11
C LEU A 96 10.66 1.81 -0.85
N THR A 97 11.62 1.27 -0.10
CA THR A 97 12.90 0.79 -0.62
C THR A 97 12.76 -0.40 -1.58
N SER A 98 11.63 -1.10 -1.53
CA SER A 98 11.33 -2.28 -2.35
C SER A 98 10.60 -1.93 -3.64
N ILE A 99 10.00 -0.73 -3.74
CA ILE A 99 9.22 -0.28 -4.89
C ILE A 99 10.17 0.39 -5.91
N ARG A 100 10.11 -0.06 -7.18
CA ARG A 100 11.10 0.30 -8.20
C ARG A 100 10.57 1.15 -9.34
N THR A 101 9.27 1.39 -9.39
CA THR A 101 8.58 1.99 -10.55
C THR A 101 7.60 3.06 -10.09
N ASP A 102 7.31 4.02 -10.95
CA ASP A 102 6.15 4.88 -10.76
C ASP A 102 4.86 4.12 -11.07
N ALA A 103 3.79 4.42 -10.33
CA ALA A 103 2.49 3.84 -10.60
C ALA A 103 1.74 4.68 -11.65
N PRO A 104 1.10 4.05 -12.64
CA PRO A 104 0.12 4.70 -13.49
C PRO A 104 -1.06 5.18 -12.63
N THR A 105 -1.49 6.42 -12.84
CA THR A 105 -2.63 7.00 -12.13
C THR A 105 -3.88 7.00 -13.00
N GLY A 106 -5.01 6.63 -12.41
CA GLY A 106 -6.33 6.75 -13.02
C GLY A 106 -7.10 7.99 -12.55
N PRO A 107 -8.27 8.25 -13.18
CA PRO A 107 -9.11 9.40 -12.83
C PRO A 107 -9.67 9.30 -11.41
N ASN A 108 -10.01 10.46 -10.86
CA ASN A 108 -10.68 10.59 -9.58
C ASN A 108 -12.20 10.77 -9.80
N ILE A 109 -13.04 10.01 -9.09
CA ILE A 109 -14.50 10.08 -9.18
C ILE A 109 -15.17 11.30 -8.47
N GLY A 110 -14.38 12.19 -7.85
CA GLY A 110 -14.86 13.43 -7.24
C GLY A 110 -15.60 13.26 -5.89
N ARG A 111 -16.29 14.32 -5.48
CA ARG A 111 -17.02 14.38 -4.21
C ARG A 111 -18.30 13.53 -4.22
N LEU A 112 -18.60 12.89 -3.10
CA LEU A 112 -19.72 11.96 -2.93
C LEU A 112 -20.52 12.34 -1.67
N ASP A 113 -21.55 13.17 -1.84
CA ASP A 113 -22.24 13.82 -0.71
C ASP A 113 -22.93 12.84 0.25
N ASP A 114 -23.49 11.74 -0.26
CA ASP A 114 -24.29 10.78 0.52
C ASP A 114 -23.57 9.46 0.82
N GLU A 115 -22.32 9.30 0.36
CA GLU A 115 -21.56 8.07 0.57
C GLU A 115 -20.92 8.05 1.96
N LEU A 116 -20.79 6.84 2.50
CA LEU A 116 -20.20 6.59 3.82
C LEU A 116 -19.23 5.42 3.75
N LEU A 117 -18.15 5.49 4.53
CA LEU A 117 -17.24 4.36 4.66
C LEU A 117 -18.00 3.13 5.19
N PRO A 118 -17.70 1.91 4.70
CA PRO A 118 -18.41 0.71 5.12
C PRO A 118 -18.35 0.53 6.64
N PRO A 119 -19.47 0.33 7.35
CA PRO A 119 -19.48 0.33 8.81
C PRO A 119 -18.61 -0.77 9.44
N GLY A 120 -18.38 -1.88 8.73
CA GLY A 120 -17.49 -2.95 9.19
C GLY A 120 -16.01 -2.67 8.96
N LEU A 121 -15.65 -1.67 8.14
CA LEU A 121 -14.27 -1.22 7.98
C LEU A 121 -13.89 -0.31 9.15
N LEU A 122 -13.51 -0.92 10.26
CA LEU A 122 -13.22 -0.21 11.52
C LEU A 122 -11.83 0.45 11.53
N ARG A 123 -10.91 -0.04 10.71
CA ARG A 123 -9.52 0.41 10.62
C ARG A 123 -9.13 0.77 9.19
N LEU A 124 -8.27 1.76 9.04
CA LEU A 124 -7.80 2.33 7.79
C LEU A 124 -6.39 1.87 7.42
N LEU A 125 -5.57 1.40 8.38
CA LEU A 125 -4.21 0.93 8.10
C LEU A 125 -4.13 -0.15 7.00
N PRO A 126 -5.09 -1.10 6.89
CA PRO A 126 -5.12 -2.03 5.77
C PRO A 126 -5.23 -1.35 4.40
N LEU A 127 -5.94 -0.21 4.31
CA LEU A 127 -6.05 0.54 3.05
C LEU A 127 -4.69 1.05 2.59
N LYS A 128 -3.87 1.56 3.50
CA LYS A 128 -2.49 2.00 3.18
C LYS A 128 -1.62 0.84 2.70
N HIS A 129 -1.75 -0.34 3.31
CA HIS A 129 -1.05 -1.54 2.84
C HIS A 129 -1.53 -1.95 1.44
N THR A 130 -2.83 -1.86 1.17
CA THR A 130 -3.36 -2.12 -0.17
C THR A 130 -2.91 -1.10 -1.20
N LEU A 131 -2.77 0.19 -0.85
CA LEU A 131 -2.19 1.20 -1.76
C LEU A 131 -0.76 0.83 -2.16
N ARG A 132 0.06 0.44 -1.18
CA ARG A 132 1.43 -0.06 -1.42
C ARG A 132 1.44 -1.30 -2.28
N LEU A 133 0.50 -2.21 -2.04
CA LEU A 133 0.39 -3.44 -2.82
C LEU A 133 0.03 -3.14 -4.28
N ILE A 134 -0.97 -2.29 -4.54
CA ILE A 134 -1.33 -1.87 -5.90
C ILE A 134 -0.13 -1.21 -6.57
N TRP A 135 0.58 -0.32 -5.87
CA TRP A 135 1.80 0.29 -6.42
C TRP A 135 2.86 -0.75 -6.78
N THR A 136 3.11 -1.71 -5.89
CA THR A 136 4.11 -2.76 -6.11
C THR A 136 3.73 -3.68 -7.29
N MET A 137 2.43 -3.96 -7.44
CA MET A 137 1.91 -4.78 -8.54
C MET A 137 1.83 -4.00 -9.87
N THR A 138 1.74 -2.68 -9.82
CA THR A 138 1.83 -1.80 -11.00
C THR A 138 3.29 -1.52 -11.30
N GLY A 139 3.92 -2.49 -11.96
CA GLY A 139 5.26 -2.34 -12.52
C GLY A 139 5.29 -1.48 -13.79
N ALA A 140 6.47 -1.32 -14.37
CA ALA A 140 6.70 -0.53 -15.60
C ALA A 140 5.87 -0.98 -16.82
N THR A 141 5.26 -2.17 -16.76
CA THR A 141 4.53 -2.80 -17.86
C THR A 141 3.03 -2.94 -17.61
N LYS A 142 2.54 -2.76 -16.37
CA LYS A 142 1.13 -2.96 -16.04
C LYS A 142 0.46 -1.62 -15.74
N ASP A 143 -0.44 -1.20 -16.62
CA ASP A 143 -1.25 0.01 -16.44
C ASP A 143 -2.31 -0.13 -15.33
N SER A 144 -2.73 -1.36 -15.01
CA SER A 144 -3.72 -1.66 -13.97
C SER A 144 -3.52 -3.05 -13.38
N VAL A 145 -4.10 -3.30 -12.21
CA VAL A 145 -4.10 -4.61 -11.54
C VAL A 145 -5.45 -5.30 -11.74
N PRO A 146 -5.52 -6.49 -12.36
CA PRO A 146 -6.76 -7.25 -12.51
C PRO A 146 -7.43 -7.55 -11.15
N ASP A 147 -8.78 -7.50 -11.08
CA ASP A 147 -9.53 -7.66 -9.82
C ASP A 147 -9.25 -8.99 -9.11
N GLY A 148 -9.19 -10.10 -9.87
CA GLY A 148 -8.91 -11.42 -9.32
C GLY A 148 -7.53 -11.51 -8.69
N GLU A 149 -6.50 -11.03 -9.40
CA GLU A 149 -5.11 -11.00 -8.93
C GLU A 149 -4.99 -10.12 -7.67
N LEU A 150 -5.59 -8.91 -7.69
CA LEU A 150 -5.55 -8.01 -6.55
C LEU A 150 -6.27 -8.61 -5.33
N ARG A 151 -7.42 -9.25 -5.52
CA ARG A 151 -8.21 -9.85 -4.43
C ARG A 151 -7.43 -10.94 -3.70
N GLU A 152 -6.78 -11.82 -4.44
CA GLU A 152 -5.92 -12.85 -3.90
C GLU A 152 -4.77 -12.23 -3.08
N LYS A 153 -4.05 -11.27 -3.68
CA LYS A 153 -2.91 -10.63 -3.02
C LYS A 153 -3.30 -9.79 -1.80
N VAL A 154 -4.44 -9.10 -1.82
CA VAL A 154 -4.96 -8.38 -0.65
C VAL A 154 -5.33 -9.39 0.46
N SER A 155 -5.94 -10.52 0.12
CA SER A 155 -6.24 -11.57 1.11
C SER A 155 -4.97 -12.10 1.77
N SER A 156 -3.95 -12.45 0.99
CA SER A 156 -2.66 -12.90 1.51
C SER A 156 -1.96 -11.81 2.35
N MET A 157 -1.98 -10.56 1.89
CA MET A 157 -1.43 -9.40 2.61
C MET A 157 -2.10 -9.24 3.99
N LEU A 158 -3.42 -9.36 4.03
CA LEU A 158 -4.19 -9.24 5.26
C LEU A 158 -3.81 -10.32 6.29
N GLU A 159 -3.65 -11.56 5.82
CA GLU A 159 -3.27 -12.70 6.66
C GLU A 159 -1.82 -12.57 7.19
N LEU A 160 -0.86 -12.37 6.28
CA LEU A 160 0.57 -12.31 6.62
C LEU A 160 0.87 -11.12 7.54
N ASN A 161 0.47 -9.92 7.13
CA ASN A 161 0.76 -8.72 7.91
C ASN A 161 -0.06 -8.65 9.18
N GLY A 162 -1.30 -9.15 9.18
CA GLY A 162 -2.10 -9.21 10.39
C GLY A 162 -1.50 -10.14 11.44
N THR A 163 -0.97 -11.30 11.02
CA THR A 163 -0.27 -12.24 11.91
C THR A 163 1.00 -11.61 12.49
N ARG A 164 1.82 -11.00 11.64
CA ARG A 164 3.04 -10.29 12.08
C ARG A 164 2.72 -9.17 13.06
N LEU A 165 1.74 -8.33 12.73
CA LEU A 165 1.29 -7.24 13.60
C LEU A 165 0.70 -7.75 14.92
N SER A 166 0.06 -8.92 14.93
CA SER A 166 -0.45 -9.49 16.19
C SER A 166 0.70 -9.87 17.12
N ASN A 167 1.77 -10.47 16.59
CA ASN A 167 2.96 -10.79 17.37
C ASN A 167 3.65 -9.52 17.90
N GLU A 168 3.72 -8.46 17.09
CA GLU A 168 4.21 -7.15 17.52
C GLU A 168 3.30 -6.50 18.57
N ASP A 169 1.99 -6.60 18.40
CA ASP A 169 1.01 -6.10 19.38
C ASP A 169 1.19 -6.79 20.74
N ASP A 170 1.42 -8.12 20.75
CA ASP A 170 1.64 -8.89 21.97
C ASP A 170 3.00 -8.56 22.61
N ARG A 171 4.06 -8.47 21.80
CA ARG A 171 5.40 -8.08 22.24
C ARG A 171 5.41 -6.69 22.88
N ASP A 172 4.68 -5.75 22.28
CA ASP A 172 4.62 -4.35 22.72
C ASP A 172 3.53 -4.14 23.81
N GLY A 173 2.80 -5.18 24.21
CA GLY A 173 1.80 -5.13 25.28
C GLY A 173 0.55 -4.30 24.95
N ARG A 174 0.18 -4.17 23.67
CA ARG A 174 -0.92 -3.32 23.23
C ARG A 174 -2.28 -3.85 23.69
N GLY A 175 -3.10 -2.98 24.28
CA GLY A 175 -4.45 -3.34 24.71
C GLY A 175 -5.37 -3.62 23.52
N ARG A 176 -6.50 -4.32 23.75
CA ARG A 176 -7.46 -4.74 22.69
C ARG A 176 -7.88 -3.60 21.73
N GLY A 177 -8.00 -2.36 22.23
CA GLY A 177 -8.37 -1.19 21.44
C GLY A 177 -7.21 -0.53 20.69
N GLU A 178 -5.98 -0.90 20.99
CA GLU A 178 -4.73 -0.32 20.46
C GLU A 178 -4.03 -1.26 19.47
N ARG A 179 -4.39 -2.55 19.48
CA ARG A 179 -3.85 -3.56 18.55
C ARG A 179 -4.02 -3.15 17.09
N LEU A 180 -2.92 -3.06 16.35
CA LEU A 180 -2.90 -2.72 14.93
C LEU A 180 -3.42 -3.86 14.06
N SER A 181 -3.18 -5.11 14.49
CA SER A 181 -3.62 -6.33 13.79
C SER A 181 -5.14 -6.46 13.66
N THR A 182 -5.91 -5.74 14.48
CA THR A 182 -7.39 -5.82 14.50
C THR A 182 -8.04 -5.39 13.19
N GLY A 183 -7.36 -4.56 12.38
CA GLY A 183 -7.86 -4.15 11.06
C GLY A 183 -7.71 -5.21 9.98
N PHE A 184 -6.86 -6.22 10.20
CA PHE A 184 -6.41 -7.12 9.15
C PHE A 184 -7.23 -8.40 9.01
N SER A 185 -8.15 -8.69 9.95
CA SER A 185 -9.03 -9.87 9.91
C SER A 185 -8.27 -11.20 9.63
N HIS A 186 -7.05 -11.32 10.17
CA HIS A 186 -6.10 -12.37 9.82
C HIS A 186 -6.46 -13.77 10.37
N LEU A 187 -7.38 -13.86 11.33
CA LEU A 187 -7.72 -15.12 12.01
C LEU A 187 -8.90 -15.89 11.39
N ASP A 188 -9.68 -15.27 10.50
CA ASP A 188 -10.91 -15.84 9.96
C ASP A 188 -11.08 -15.49 8.47
N ASP A 189 -11.21 -16.52 7.63
CA ASP A 189 -11.35 -16.38 6.18
C ASP A 189 -12.64 -15.63 5.80
N ALA A 190 -13.73 -15.86 6.54
CA ALA A 190 -14.99 -15.17 6.28
C ALA A 190 -14.91 -13.67 6.60
N ALA A 191 -14.27 -13.28 7.70
CA ALA A 191 -13.97 -11.90 8.05
C ALA A 191 -12.98 -11.27 7.07
N ARG A 192 -11.95 -12.02 6.65
CA ARG A 192 -10.96 -11.56 5.67
C ARG A 192 -11.60 -11.27 4.33
N ASN A 193 -12.40 -12.18 3.77
CA ASN A 193 -13.12 -11.98 2.51
C ASN A 193 -14.09 -10.78 2.54
N ARG A 194 -14.77 -10.56 3.67
CA ARG A 194 -15.58 -9.36 3.89
C ARG A 194 -14.74 -8.09 3.91
N THR A 195 -13.59 -8.14 4.59
CA THR A 195 -12.63 -7.02 4.65
C THR A 195 -12.11 -6.68 3.26
N VAL A 196 -11.66 -7.67 2.48
CA VAL A 196 -11.25 -7.47 1.09
C VAL A 196 -12.37 -6.81 0.28
N SER A 197 -13.62 -7.28 0.44
CA SER A 197 -14.78 -6.68 -0.24
C SER A 197 -15.06 -5.24 0.18
N TRP A 198 -14.77 -4.84 1.42
CA TRP A 198 -14.84 -3.44 1.82
C TRP A 198 -13.70 -2.62 1.22
N ILE A 199 -12.48 -3.15 1.18
CA ILE A 199 -11.29 -2.44 0.71
C ILE A 199 -11.34 -2.19 -0.80
N ILE A 200 -11.52 -3.25 -1.61
CA ILE A 200 -11.44 -3.20 -3.09
C ILE A 200 -12.78 -3.47 -3.80
N GLY A 201 -13.87 -3.57 -3.03
CA GLY A 201 -15.22 -3.75 -3.57
C GLY A 201 -15.56 -5.21 -3.84
N SER A 202 -16.82 -5.46 -4.19
CA SER A 202 -17.28 -6.78 -4.64
C SER A 202 -16.62 -7.17 -5.97
N GLY A 203 -16.67 -8.47 -6.29
CA GLY A 203 -16.18 -9.00 -7.56
C GLY A 203 -16.83 -8.33 -8.78
N GLN A 204 -16.34 -8.67 -9.97
CA GLN A 204 -16.79 -8.06 -11.23
C GLN A 204 -18.33 -8.04 -11.36
N GLY A 205 -18.85 -6.92 -11.88
CA GLY A 205 -20.29 -6.71 -12.10
C GLY A 205 -21.04 -6.03 -10.94
N SER A 206 -20.39 -5.76 -9.81
CA SER A 206 -21.01 -4.99 -8.73
C SER A 206 -20.89 -3.49 -8.96
N SER A 207 -22.02 -2.77 -8.85
CA SER A 207 -22.07 -1.30 -8.87
C SER A 207 -21.65 -0.65 -7.55
N LYS A 208 -21.40 -1.44 -6.50
CA LYS A 208 -21.05 -0.92 -5.18
C LYS A 208 -19.56 -0.57 -5.14
N ARG A 209 -19.29 0.72 -4.94
CA ARG A 209 -17.94 1.25 -4.81
C ARG A 209 -17.25 0.70 -3.56
N SER A 210 -15.95 0.48 -3.69
CA SER A 210 -15.08 0.10 -2.58
C SER A 210 -14.76 1.28 -1.66
N ALA A 211 -14.26 1.00 -0.45
CA ALA A 211 -13.80 2.03 0.47
C ALA A 211 -12.70 2.89 -0.16
N MET A 212 -11.75 2.27 -0.89
CA MET A 212 -10.65 2.98 -1.55
C MET A 212 -11.12 3.87 -2.70
N GLU A 213 -12.19 3.49 -3.41
CA GLU A 213 -12.80 4.31 -4.46
C GLU A 213 -13.59 5.50 -3.90
N ILE A 214 -14.34 5.33 -2.80
CA ILE A 214 -15.17 6.42 -2.26
C ILE A 214 -14.33 7.52 -1.57
N VAL A 215 -13.22 7.15 -0.92
CA VAL A 215 -12.18 8.11 -0.50
C VAL A 215 -11.29 8.53 -1.68
N GLY A 216 -11.49 7.88 -2.83
CA GLY A 216 -10.77 7.90 -4.10
C GLY A 216 -9.27 8.05 -4.03
N TRP A 217 -8.70 7.08 -3.36
CA TRP A 217 -7.31 6.68 -3.53
C TRP A 217 -7.14 5.67 -4.67
N THR A 218 -8.23 5.03 -5.12
CA THR A 218 -8.22 4.14 -6.28
C THR A 218 -9.36 4.44 -7.23
N THR A 219 -9.22 3.91 -8.45
CA THR A 219 -10.29 3.77 -9.43
C THR A 219 -10.33 2.34 -9.94
N LYS A 220 -11.53 1.87 -10.30
CA LYS A 220 -11.77 0.56 -10.88
C LYS A 220 -12.45 0.70 -12.23
N ASP A 221 -11.90 0.05 -13.26
CA ASP A 221 -12.52 -0.04 -14.59
C ASP A 221 -12.46 -1.48 -15.13
N ALA A 222 -12.75 -1.65 -16.43
CA ALA A 222 -12.70 -2.95 -17.09
C ALA A 222 -11.28 -3.56 -17.12
N ALA A 223 -10.23 -2.73 -17.12
CA ALA A 223 -8.84 -3.17 -17.11
C ALA A 223 -8.36 -3.53 -15.69
N GLY A 224 -8.99 -2.98 -14.66
CA GLY A 224 -8.78 -3.36 -13.26
C GLY A 224 -8.66 -2.16 -12.34
N HIS A 225 -7.83 -2.29 -11.31
CA HIS A 225 -7.60 -1.28 -10.29
C HIS A 225 -6.37 -0.43 -10.60
N ARG A 226 -6.50 0.88 -10.41
CA ARG A 226 -5.39 1.86 -10.49
C ARG A 226 -5.41 2.78 -9.28
N LEU A 227 -4.26 3.32 -8.91
CA LEU A 227 -4.18 4.41 -7.94
C LEU A 227 -4.70 5.70 -8.59
N THR A 228 -5.30 6.59 -7.81
CA THR A 228 -5.46 8.00 -8.23
C THR A 228 -4.18 8.78 -7.89
N SER A 229 -4.06 10.04 -8.33
CA SER A 229 -2.98 10.92 -7.88
C SER A 229 -2.91 11.00 -6.34
N HIS A 230 -4.04 11.28 -5.69
CA HIS A 230 -4.12 11.31 -4.22
C HIS A 230 -3.76 9.97 -3.57
N GLY A 231 -4.19 8.86 -4.17
CA GLY A 231 -3.83 7.53 -3.68
C GLY A 231 -2.34 7.24 -3.79
N LEU A 232 -1.71 7.69 -4.89
CA LEU A 232 -0.26 7.59 -5.08
C LEU A 232 0.51 8.51 -4.12
N ASP A 233 0.03 9.73 -3.88
CA ASP A 233 0.64 10.65 -2.91
C ASP A 233 0.61 10.05 -1.51
N LEU A 234 -0.56 9.54 -1.07
CA LEU A 234 -0.66 8.83 0.19
C LEU A 234 0.20 7.57 0.19
N ALA A 235 0.25 6.81 -0.91
CA ALA A 235 1.10 5.63 -1.03
C ALA A 235 2.57 6.00 -0.86
N ARG A 236 3.07 7.10 -1.43
CA ARG A 236 4.47 7.58 -1.36
C ARG A 236 4.96 7.96 0.03
N LEU A 237 4.07 8.33 0.94
CA LEU A 237 4.49 8.73 2.28
C LEU A 237 5.08 7.55 3.09
N PRO A 238 6.22 7.75 3.78
CA PRO A 238 6.73 6.79 4.74
C PRO A 238 5.67 6.51 5.81
N ASN A 239 5.43 5.23 6.09
CA ASN A 239 4.47 4.79 7.10
C ASN A 239 5.20 4.25 8.34
N PRO A 240 4.84 4.70 9.56
CA PRO A 240 5.50 4.24 10.79
C PRO A 240 5.47 2.72 10.96
N VAL A 241 4.37 2.08 10.53
CA VAL A 241 4.22 0.64 10.62
C VAL A 241 5.03 -0.03 9.51
N ILE A 242 4.79 0.29 8.24
CA ILE A 242 5.39 -0.46 7.12
C ILE A 242 6.91 -0.24 7.04
N ASP A 243 7.36 1.02 7.10
CA ASP A 243 8.72 1.42 6.70
C ASP A 243 9.70 1.52 7.88
N HIS A 244 9.22 1.82 9.10
CA HIS A 244 10.09 2.11 10.25
C HIS A 244 9.95 1.15 11.42
N GLU A 245 8.96 0.24 11.38
CA GLU A 245 8.61 -0.63 12.53
C GLU A 245 8.30 0.15 13.83
N GLU A 246 7.91 1.41 13.70
CA GLU A 246 7.56 2.32 14.79
C GLU A 246 6.06 2.32 15.09
N GLY A 247 5.40 1.15 15.01
CA GLY A 247 3.96 1.03 15.22
C GLY A 247 3.47 1.52 16.61
N HIS A 248 4.37 1.59 17.59
CA HIS A 248 4.13 2.17 18.91
C HIS A 248 3.80 3.68 18.86
N ARG A 249 4.20 4.39 17.79
CA ARG A 249 3.87 5.83 17.57
C ARG A 249 2.52 6.04 16.90
N GLY A 250 1.85 4.95 16.51
CA GLY A 250 0.56 4.94 15.84
C GLY A 250 0.61 4.38 14.42
N ALA A 251 -0.58 4.19 13.84
CA ALA A 251 -0.74 3.59 12.51
C ALA A 251 -0.25 4.49 11.35
N PHE A 252 -0.29 5.81 11.55
CA PHE A 252 -0.04 6.81 10.53
C PHE A 252 0.84 7.94 11.07
N SER A 253 1.71 8.47 10.22
CA SER A 253 2.44 9.71 10.43
C SER A 253 1.49 10.92 10.39
N ASN A 254 1.96 12.10 10.84
CA ASN A 254 1.14 13.32 10.83
C ASN A 254 0.70 13.72 9.42
N LEU A 255 1.60 13.59 8.44
CA LEU A 255 1.32 13.92 7.04
C LEU A 255 0.28 12.95 6.43
N GLU A 256 0.41 11.64 6.70
CA GLU A 256 -0.60 10.65 6.28
C GLU A 256 -1.97 10.95 6.89
N ARG A 257 -2.02 11.29 8.18
CA ARG A 257 -3.29 11.67 8.85
C ARG A 257 -3.93 12.86 8.16
N GLY A 258 -3.16 13.90 7.85
CA GLY A 258 -3.64 15.08 7.12
C GLY A 258 -4.24 14.72 5.77
N LEU A 259 -3.54 13.95 4.94
CA LEU A 259 -4.06 13.52 3.63
C LEU A 259 -5.31 12.65 3.73
N ILE A 260 -5.37 11.74 4.71
CA ILE A 260 -6.54 10.89 4.93
C ILE A 260 -7.75 11.73 5.37
N LEU A 261 -7.56 12.64 6.32
CA LEU A 261 -8.61 13.51 6.82
C LEU A 261 -9.11 14.46 5.74
N THR A 262 -8.22 15.05 4.96
CA THR A 262 -8.57 15.89 3.80
C THR A 262 -9.40 15.10 2.79
N SER A 263 -9.00 13.85 2.48
CA SER A 263 -9.76 12.97 1.59
C SER A 263 -11.17 12.71 2.13
N ILE A 264 -11.33 12.42 3.43
CA ILE A 264 -12.64 12.19 4.05
C ILE A 264 -13.48 13.48 4.06
N CYS A 265 -12.89 14.60 4.49
CA CYS A 265 -13.54 15.91 4.58
C CYS A 265 -14.10 16.35 3.22
N HIS A 266 -13.26 16.34 2.19
CA HIS A 266 -13.63 16.82 0.86
C HIS A 266 -14.59 15.88 0.15
N ARG A 267 -14.41 14.56 0.30
CA ARG A 267 -15.12 13.58 -0.54
C ARG A 267 -16.30 12.92 0.11
N LEU A 268 -16.30 12.79 1.42
CA LEU A 268 -17.35 12.12 2.19
C LEU A 268 -17.93 13.10 3.22
N PRO A 269 -18.61 14.19 2.80
CA PRO A 269 -19.12 15.20 3.71
C PRO A 269 -20.02 14.62 4.81
N LEU A 270 -20.80 13.58 4.51
CA LEU A 270 -21.63 12.91 5.50
C LEU A 270 -20.81 12.13 6.55
N GLU A 271 -19.73 11.44 6.14
CA GLU A 271 -18.80 10.77 7.06
C GLU A 271 -18.08 11.82 7.92
N TRP A 272 -17.62 12.92 7.32
CA TRP A 272 -17.02 14.04 8.03
C TRP A 272 -17.99 14.65 9.05
N LYS A 273 -19.25 14.85 8.66
CA LYS A 273 -20.31 15.36 9.55
C LYS A 273 -20.52 14.46 10.76
N ILE A 274 -20.42 13.13 10.60
CA ILE A 274 -20.46 12.18 11.72
C ILE A 274 -19.25 12.40 12.64
N MET A 275 -18.04 12.43 12.08
CA MET A 275 -16.81 12.65 12.85
C MET A 275 -16.85 13.97 13.62
N ARG A 276 -17.23 15.08 12.98
CA ARG A 276 -17.43 16.40 13.62
C ARG A 276 -18.48 16.36 14.73
N THR A 277 -19.61 15.68 14.49
CA THR A 277 -20.67 15.54 15.52
C THR A 277 -20.15 14.85 16.78
N ILE A 278 -19.29 13.85 16.61
CA ILE A 278 -18.62 13.14 17.71
C ILE A 278 -17.61 14.05 18.40
N ILE A 279 -16.75 14.75 17.65
CA ILE A 279 -15.76 15.71 18.19
C ILE A 279 -16.43 16.77 19.04
N ASP A 280 -17.47 17.42 18.52
CA ASP A 280 -18.22 18.45 19.24
C ASP A 280 -18.94 17.89 20.47
N GLY A 281 -19.20 16.57 20.49
CA GLY A 281 -19.70 15.86 21.66
C GLY A 281 -18.72 15.79 22.82
N MET A 282 -17.42 15.88 22.54
CA MET A 282 -16.30 15.65 23.46
C MET A 282 -15.52 16.93 23.83
N ARG A 283 -15.91 18.10 23.31
CA ARG A 283 -15.26 19.40 23.62
C ARG A 283 -15.22 19.72 25.13
N ASN A 284 -16.19 19.20 25.90
CA ASN A 284 -16.27 19.44 27.35
C ASN A 284 -15.65 18.29 28.18
N GLY A 285 -14.67 17.57 27.63
CA GLY A 285 -13.96 16.49 28.31
C GLY A 285 -14.43 15.09 27.89
N ALA A 286 -13.95 14.07 28.62
CA ALA A 286 -14.18 12.67 28.29
C ALA A 286 -15.66 12.26 28.35
N VAL A 287 -16.09 11.41 27.43
CA VAL A 287 -17.49 11.07 27.22
C VAL A 287 -17.69 9.57 27.04
N GLY A 288 -18.70 9.01 27.71
CA GLY A 288 -19.13 7.63 27.52
C GLY A 288 -19.98 7.42 26.26
N ASN A 289 -20.16 6.16 25.86
CA ASN A 289 -20.91 5.79 24.65
C ASN A 289 -22.35 6.34 24.67
N ASP A 290 -23.08 6.24 25.77
CA ASP A 290 -24.49 6.64 25.87
C ASP A 290 -24.72 8.12 25.51
N ARG A 291 -23.78 8.99 25.90
CA ARG A 291 -23.85 10.42 25.60
C ARG A 291 -23.51 10.72 24.14
N LEU A 292 -22.61 9.94 23.53
CA LEU A 292 -22.36 10.00 22.09
C LEU A 292 -23.57 9.48 21.29
N ASP A 293 -24.17 8.36 21.71
CA ASP A 293 -25.36 7.79 21.09
C ASP A 293 -26.53 8.78 21.15
N SER A 294 -26.76 9.42 22.29
CA SER A 294 -27.78 10.48 22.46
C SER A 294 -27.53 11.69 21.56
N ARG A 295 -26.27 12.00 21.24
CA ARG A 295 -25.91 13.09 20.33
C ARG A 295 -26.13 12.69 18.88
N MET A 296 -25.72 11.47 18.51
CA MET A 296 -25.98 10.89 17.19
C MET A 296 -27.48 10.82 16.91
N MET A 297 -28.29 10.37 17.87
CA MET A 297 -29.76 10.30 17.74
C MET A 297 -30.38 11.67 17.47
N ARG A 298 -29.96 12.72 18.17
CA ARG A 298 -30.46 14.09 17.93
C ARG A 298 -30.10 14.65 16.57
N ARG A 299 -28.98 14.20 15.97
CA ARG A 299 -28.46 14.76 14.72
C ARG A 299 -28.88 13.96 13.48
N PHE A 300 -29.05 12.65 13.63
CA PHE A 300 -29.24 11.71 12.51
C PHE A 300 -30.39 10.71 12.74
N GLY A 301 -31.06 10.74 13.89
CA GLY A 301 -32.09 9.76 14.25
C GLY A 301 -33.37 9.82 13.40
N GLU A 302 -34.31 8.95 13.74
CA GLU A 302 -35.59 8.75 13.03
C GLU A 302 -36.42 10.04 12.87
N SER A 303 -36.33 10.97 13.81
CA SER A 303 -37.05 12.25 13.76
C SER A 303 -36.34 13.35 12.96
N THR A 304 -35.20 13.04 12.35
CA THR A 304 -34.39 13.97 11.55
C THR A 304 -34.53 13.67 10.06
N GLY A 305 -34.02 14.56 9.19
CA GLY A 305 -33.99 14.32 7.75
C GLY A 305 -33.17 13.10 7.30
N TYR A 306 -32.38 12.49 8.20
CA TYR A 306 -31.62 11.27 7.91
C TYR A 306 -32.39 9.98 8.22
N GLY A 307 -33.32 10.02 9.17
CA GLY A 307 -34.18 8.88 9.50
C GLY A 307 -33.45 7.62 10.02
N TRP A 308 -32.25 7.72 10.62
CA TRP A 308 -31.50 6.51 11.02
C TRP A 308 -32.02 5.89 12.31
N SER A 309 -32.14 4.56 12.30
CA SER A 309 -32.47 3.76 13.48
C SER A 309 -31.35 3.78 14.53
N ASN A 310 -31.69 3.45 15.77
CA ASN A 310 -30.72 3.34 16.86
C ASN A 310 -29.58 2.34 16.54
N SER A 311 -29.91 1.19 15.95
CA SER A 311 -28.91 0.19 15.55
C SER A 311 -27.94 0.72 14.49
N THR A 312 -28.43 1.49 13.53
CA THR A 312 -27.60 2.13 12.50
C THR A 312 -26.66 3.15 13.14
N LEU A 313 -27.18 4.00 14.04
CA LEU A 313 -26.40 5.03 14.74
C LEU A 313 -25.28 4.43 15.58
N GLN A 314 -25.58 3.38 16.35
CA GLN A 314 -24.59 2.69 17.18
C GLN A 314 -23.45 2.12 16.35
N ILE A 315 -23.78 1.43 15.25
CA ILE A 315 -22.79 0.84 14.34
C ILE A 315 -21.91 1.95 13.72
N ARG A 316 -22.53 3.04 13.24
CA ARG A 316 -21.82 4.18 12.64
C ARG A 316 -20.91 4.88 13.66
N ARG A 317 -21.38 5.09 14.88
CA ARG A 317 -20.58 5.67 15.97
C ARG A 317 -19.36 4.79 16.27
N VAL A 318 -19.56 3.49 16.44
CA VAL A 318 -18.46 2.56 16.73
C VAL A 318 -17.41 2.59 15.62
N ALA A 319 -17.83 2.56 14.36
CA ALA A 319 -16.93 2.65 13.22
C ALA A 319 -16.14 3.98 13.21
N ALA A 320 -16.85 5.12 13.28
CA ALA A 320 -16.25 6.44 13.26
C ALA A 320 -15.25 6.64 14.41
N VAL A 321 -15.64 6.32 15.66
CA VAL A 321 -14.74 6.45 16.81
C VAL A 321 -13.50 5.55 16.64
N THR A 322 -13.61 4.37 16.02
CA THR A 322 -12.46 3.47 15.84
C THR A 322 -11.46 4.02 14.84
N ARG A 323 -11.95 4.59 13.72
CA ARG A 323 -11.11 5.29 12.74
C ARG A 323 -10.50 6.55 13.32
N MET A 324 -11.28 7.34 14.06
CA MET A 324 -10.79 8.54 14.75
C MET A 324 -9.68 8.22 15.76
N CYS A 325 -9.75 7.07 16.44
CA CYS A 325 -8.66 6.62 17.31
C CYS A 325 -7.38 6.34 16.51
N GLU A 326 -7.51 5.64 15.39
CA GLU A 326 -6.37 5.28 14.54
C GLU A 326 -5.74 6.51 13.85
N LEU A 327 -6.56 7.51 13.52
CA LEU A 327 -6.13 8.80 12.98
C LEU A 327 -5.61 9.77 14.05
N GLY A 328 -5.59 9.38 15.33
CA GLY A 328 -5.07 10.21 16.41
C GLY A 328 -5.92 11.44 16.73
N LEU A 329 -7.23 11.42 16.43
CA LEU A 329 -8.17 12.49 16.80
C LEU A 329 -8.72 12.28 18.22
N VAL A 330 -8.85 11.03 18.65
CA VAL A 330 -9.47 10.66 19.93
C VAL A 330 -8.71 9.52 20.60
N VAL A 331 -8.75 9.50 21.93
CA VAL A 331 -8.20 8.40 22.73
C VAL A 331 -9.35 7.74 23.50
N ARG A 332 -9.36 6.40 23.51
CA ARG A 332 -10.23 5.63 24.41
C ARG A 332 -9.46 5.27 25.65
N GLN A 333 -10.10 5.49 26.80
CA GLN A 333 -9.58 5.10 28.10
C GLN A 333 -10.64 4.29 28.83
N ARG A 334 -10.20 3.40 29.72
CA ARG A 334 -11.09 2.74 30.66
C ARG A 334 -11.19 3.57 31.92
N ASP A 335 -12.42 3.89 32.30
CA ASP A 335 -12.78 4.48 33.57
C ASP A 335 -13.56 3.43 34.37
N GLY A 336 -12.83 2.64 35.16
CA GLY A 336 -13.36 1.44 35.81
C GLY A 336 -13.92 0.42 34.81
N ARG A 337 -15.23 0.16 34.90
CA ARG A 337 -15.96 -0.74 33.97
C ARG A 337 -16.44 -0.03 32.70
N LYS A 338 -16.37 1.29 32.63
CA LYS A 338 -16.87 2.08 31.50
C LYS A 338 -15.73 2.43 30.54
N SER A 339 -16.04 2.46 29.25
CA SER A 339 -15.14 3.04 28.25
C SER A 339 -15.52 4.50 28.06
N VAL A 340 -14.56 5.38 28.25
CA VAL A 340 -14.70 6.81 27.95
C VAL A 340 -13.81 7.17 26.78
N THR A 341 -14.26 8.11 25.96
CA THR A 341 -13.51 8.63 24.81
C THR A 341 -13.25 10.11 25.03
N ARG A 342 -12.03 10.57 24.76
CA ARG A 342 -11.64 11.98 24.86
C ARG A 342 -10.92 12.44 23.60
N LEU A 343 -10.92 13.73 23.36
CA LEU A 343 -10.11 14.35 22.30
C LEU A 343 -8.62 14.29 22.66
N VAL A 344 -7.78 14.27 21.63
CA VAL A 344 -6.35 14.56 21.76
C VAL A 344 -6.17 16.07 21.91
N GLU A 345 -5.11 16.50 22.60
CA GLU A 345 -4.89 17.90 22.97
C GLU A 345 -4.79 18.84 21.76
N ASN A 346 -4.16 18.40 20.67
CA ASN A 346 -3.96 19.17 19.45
C ASN A 346 -5.02 18.90 18.36
N VAL A 347 -6.22 18.47 18.74
CA VAL A 347 -7.25 18.11 17.75
C VAL A 347 -7.64 19.29 16.86
N ASP A 348 -7.72 20.51 17.41
CA ASP A 348 -8.11 21.69 16.64
C ASP A 348 -7.07 22.04 15.56
N ASP A 349 -5.77 21.88 15.86
CA ASP A 349 -4.69 22.07 14.87
C ASP A 349 -4.81 21.05 13.73
N ILE A 350 -5.11 19.78 14.06
CA ILE A 350 -5.30 18.71 13.07
C ILE A 350 -6.51 19.02 12.17
N LEU A 351 -7.60 19.51 12.77
CA LEU A 351 -8.81 19.87 12.03
C LEU A 351 -8.56 21.06 11.11
N GLN A 352 -7.89 22.11 11.61
CA GLN A 352 -7.57 23.27 10.81
C GLN A 352 -6.78 22.89 9.55
N LEU A 353 -5.73 22.08 9.70
CA LEU A 353 -4.94 21.59 8.55
C LEU A 353 -5.76 20.80 7.53
N SER A 354 -6.80 20.09 7.98
CA SER A 354 -7.64 19.24 7.11
C SER A 354 -8.80 19.99 6.46
N GLU A 355 -9.14 21.17 6.99
CA GLU A 355 -10.26 22.01 6.53
C GLU A 355 -9.78 23.23 5.72
N SER A 356 -8.47 23.49 5.62
CA SER A 356 -7.91 24.74 5.06
C SER A 356 -7.77 24.79 3.52
N ASP A 357 -8.44 23.93 2.76
CA ASP A 357 -8.36 23.92 1.29
C ASP A 357 -9.60 24.59 0.63
N ASP A 358 -9.80 25.89 0.89
CA ASP A 358 -10.62 26.79 0.06
C ASP A 358 -9.71 27.70 -0.79
#